data_AF-A0A3C2AST3-F1
#
_entry.id   AF-A0A3C2AST3-F1
#
_cell.length_a   1.000
_cell.length_b   1.000
_cell.length_c   1.000
_cell.angle_alpha   90.00
_cell.angle_beta   90.00
_cell.angle_gamma   90.00
#
_symmetry.space_group_name_H-M   'P 1'
#
loop_
_entity.id
_entity.type
_entity.pdbx_description
1 polymer ?
#
loop_
_entity_poly.entity_id
_entity_poly.type
_entity_poly.pdbx_seq_one_letter_code
_entity_poly.pdbx_strand_id
1 'polypeptide(L)' 'MEVNTQLWEVEDVLRGLEKSQDFGTSFVAAARSVYQLNDRRAAVKKEINLLTGSIIVEEKSYEKYD' A
#
# COMPACT_ATOMS: atom_id res chain seq x y z
N MET A 1 -1.35 -1.27 -13.28
CA MET A 1 -0.18 -2.12 -12.91
C MET A 1 0.77 -1.37 -11.97
N GLU A 2 0.97 -0.07 -12.17
CA GLU A 2 1.94 0.79 -11.47
C GLU A 2 1.91 0.74 -9.93
N VAL A 3 0.72 0.75 -9.31
CA VAL A 3 0.62 0.75 -7.83
C VAL A 3 1.09 -0.56 -7.19
N ASN A 4 0.89 -1.70 -7.86
CA ASN A 4 1.41 -2.97 -7.36
C ASN A 4 2.93 -2.99 -7.44
N THR A 5 3.52 -2.52 -8.54
CA THR A 5 4.98 -2.41 -8.69
C THR A 5 5.58 -1.53 -7.60
N GLN A 6 4.97 -0.39 -7.30
CA GLN A 6 5.40 0.49 -6.21
C GLN A 6 5.33 -0.18 -4.83
N LEU A 7 4.30 -1.01 -4.58
CA LEU A 7 4.23 -1.79 -3.33
C LEU A 7 5.36 -2.81 -3.22
N TRP A 8 5.70 -3.50 -4.32
CA TRP A 8 6.82 -4.44 -4.34
C TRP A 8 8.16 -3.73 -4.10
N GLU A 9 8.38 -2.57 -4.72
CA GLU A 9 9.59 -1.76 -4.50
C GLU A 9 9.72 -1.32 -3.04
N VAL A 10 8.63 -0.88 -2.41
CA VAL A 10 8.63 -0.49 -1.00
C VAL A 10 8.88 -1.68 -0.08
N GLU A 11 8.32 -2.86 -0.38
CA GLU A 11 8.63 -4.09 0.37
C GLU A 11 10.11 -4.48 0.26
N ASP A 12 10.71 -4.39 -0.93
CA ASP A 12 12.12 -4.70 -1.12
C ASP A 12 13.02 -3.74 -0.35
N VAL A 13 12.68 -2.44 -0.33
CA VAL A 13 13.38 -1.45 0.50
C VAL A 13 13.25 -1.78 1.98
N LEU A 14 12.05 -2.10 2.47
CA LEU A 14 11.83 -2.47 3.88
C LEU A 14 12.62 -3.72 4.27
N ARG A 15 12.64 -4.75 3.41
CA ARG A 15 13.42 -5.97 3.64
C ARG A 15 14.92 -5.71 3.65
N GLY A 16 15.40 -4.82 2.77
CA GLY A 16 16.79 -4.40 2.74
C GLY A 16 17.21 -3.73 4.05
N LEU A 17 16.38 -2.79 4.53
CA LEU A 17 16.60 -2.06 5.78
C LEU A 17 16.49 -2.96 7.02
N GLU A 18 15.51 -3.85 7.07
CA GLU A 18 15.36 -4.85 8.13
C GLU A 18 16.57 -5.79 8.20
N LYS A 19 17.06 -6.26 7.04
CA LYS A 19 18.26 -7.10 6.96
C LYS A 19 19.50 -6.40 7.51
N SER A 20 19.62 -5.09 7.32
CA SER A 20 20.68 -4.27 7.93
C SER A 20 20.36 -3.82 9.36
N GLN A 21 19.20 -4.18 9.92
CA GLN A 21 18.69 -3.68 11.19
C GLN A 21 18.62 -2.14 11.27
N ASP A 22 18.46 -1.48 10.13
CA ASP A 22 18.33 -0.04 10.03
C ASP A 22 16.85 0.34 10.11
N PHE A 23 16.41 0.71 11.32
CA PHE A 23 15.05 1.17 11.59
C PHE A 23 14.96 2.70 11.66
N GLY A 24 15.85 3.39 10.95
CA GLY A 24 15.91 4.84 10.91
C GLY A 24 14.79 5.50 10.11
N THR A 25 15.01 6.75 9.73
CA THR A 25 14.03 7.59 9.03
C THR A 25 13.57 6.97 7.70
N SER A 26 14.48 6.34 6.95
CA SER A 26 14.17 5.66 5.70
C SER A 26 13.20 4.49 5.89
N PHE A 27 13.37 3.70 6.97
CA PHE A 27 12.47 2.59 7.30
C PHE A 27 11.09 3.11 7.66
N VAL A 28 11.01 4.15 8.51
CA VAL A 28 9.74 4.79 8.88
C VAL A 28 9.05 5.39 7.66
N ALA A 29 9.78 6.03 6.75
CA ALA A 29 9.23 6.60 5.52
C ALA A 29 8.69 5.53 4.58
N ALA A 30 9.43 4.43 4.37
CA ALA A 30 8.98 3.30 3.58
C ALA A 30 7.76 2.60 4.20
N ALA A 31 7.75 2.39 5.51
CA ALA A 31 6.60 1.82 6.20
C ALA A 31 5.35 2.70 6.06
N ARG A 32 5.52 4.03 6.10
CA ARG A 32 4.42 4.99 5.91
C ARG A 32 3.91 5.03 4.47
N SER A 33 4.74 4.79 3.47
CA SER A 33 4.26 4.75 2.08
C SER A 33 3.42 3.51 1.78
N VAL A 34 3.58 2.41 2.53
CA VAL A 34 2.80 1.17 2.34
C VAL A 34 1.29 1.40 2.47
N TYR A 35 0.82 2.11 3.50
CA TYR A 35 -0.62 2.35 3.67
C TYR A 35 -1.16 3.28 2.59
N GLN A 36 -0.41 4.32 2.22
CA GLN A 36 -0.79 5.26 1.14
C GLN A 36 -0.93 4.55 -0.21
N LEU A 37 0.01 3.66 -0.54
CA LEU A 37 -0.03 2.86 -1.75
C LEU A 37 -1.16 1.83 -1.71
N ASN A 38 -1.44 1.23 -0.55
CA ASN A 38 -2.58 0.35 -0.37
C ASN A 38 -3.92 1.08 -0.57
N ASP A 39 -4.06 2.30 -0.04
CA ASP A 39 -5.26 3.11 -0.23
C ASP A 39 -5.47 3.47 -1.70
N ARG A 40 -4.39 3.83 -2.40
CA ARG A 40 -4.43 4.07 -3.85
C ARG A 40 -4.83 2.81 -4.61
N ARG A 41 -4.33 1.63 -4.22
CA ARG A 41 -4.72 0.34 -4.81
C ARG A 41 -6.20 0.04 -4.55
N ALA A 42 -6.69 0.30 -3.35
CA ALA A 42 -8.09 0.13 -2.99
C ALA A 42 -9.00 1.05 -3.79
N ALA A 43 -8.61 2.31 -3.99
CA ALA A 43 -9.34 3.26 -4.84
C ALA A 43 -9.46 2.77 -6.28
N VAL A 44 -8.37 2.27 -6.87
CA VAL A 44 -8.38 1.70 -8.24
C VAL A 44 -9.27 0.45 -8.31
N LYS A 45 -9.20 -0.45 -7.31
CA LYS A 45 -10.10 -1.62 -7.26
C LYS A 45 -11.56 -1.20 -7.14
N LYS A 46 -11.86 -0.16 -6.37
CA LYS A 46 -13.22 0.39 -6.21
C LYS A 46 -13.73 0.97 -7.52
N GLU A 47 -12.91 1.73 -8.23
CA GLU A 47 -13.26 2.29 -9.54
C GLU A 47 -13.57 1.18 -10.56
N ILE A 48 -12.75 0.14 -10.62
CA ILE A 48 -13.00 -1.03 -11.47
C ILE A 48 -14.31 -1.71 -11.08
N ASN A 49 -14.54 -1.97 -9.78
CA ASN A 49 -15.78 -2.59 -9.30
C ASN A 49 -17.03 -1.79 -9.67
N LEU A 50 -16.98 -0.46 -9.58
CA LEU A 50 -18.07 0.43 -9.98
C LEU A 50 -18.31 0.34 -11.50
N LEU A 51 -17.25 0.32 -12.31
CA LEU A 51 -17.35 0.20 -13.77
C LEU A 51 -17.87 -1.17 -14.23
N THR A 52 -17.58 -2.25 -13.49
CA THR A 52 -17.99 -3.62 -13.86
C THR A 52 -19.26 -4.10 -13.15
N GLY A 53 -19.90 -3.27 -12.31
CA GLY A 53 -21.09 -3.66 -11.54
C GLY A 53 -20.84 -4.80 -10.54
N SER A 54 -19.61 -4.92 -10.04
CA SER A 54 -19.20 -6.03 -9.18
C SER A 54 -19.86 -5.92 -7.79
N ILE A 55 -20.52 -7.00 -7.36
CA ILE A 55 -21.24 -7.12 -6.08
C ILE A 55 -20.29 -7.29 -4.88
N ILE A 56 -19.00 -7.53 -5.13
CA ILE A 56 -17.99 -7.81 -4.10
C ILE A 56 -17.15 -6.55 -3.90
N VAL A 57 -17.51 -5.76 -2.89
CA VAL A 57 -16.71 -4.63 -2.41
C VAL A 57 -15.88 -5.10 -1.22
N GLU A 58 -14.57 -5.20 -1.42
CA GLU A 58 -13.63 -5.49 -0.34
C GLU A 58 -13.37 -4.20 0.44
N GLU A 59 -14.23 -3.91 1.43
CA GLU A 59 -14.12 -2.73 2.27
C GLU A 59 -13.12 -3.01 3.40
N LYS A 60 -11.88 -2.54 3.24
CA LYS A 60 -10.91 -2.53 4.33
C LYS A 60 -11.22 -1.34 5.24
N SER A 61 -11.74 -1.61 6.43
CA SER A 61 -11.84 -0.63 7.51
C SER A 61 -10.44 -0.41 8.10
N TYR A 62 -9.82 0.72 7.80
CA TYR A 62 -8.68 1.23 8.57
C TYR A 62 -9.14 2.49 9.30
N GLU A 63 -8.79 2.61 10.58
CA GLU A 63 -8.95 3.87 11.30
C GLU A 63 -8.19 4.97 10.54
N LYS A 64 -8.84 6.11 10.32
CA LYS A 64 -8.20 7.27 9.72
C LYS A 64 -7.02 7.66 10.61
N TYR A 65 -5.81 7.60 10.07
CA TYR A 65 -4.65 8.19 10.70
C TYR A 65 -4.70 9.70 10.43
N ASP A 66 -5.09 10.47 11.45
CA ASP A 66 -4.99 11.95 11.47
C ASP A 66 -3.53 12.44 11.58
#